data_AF-A0A930Y441-F1
#
_entry.id   AF-A0A930Y441-F1
#
_cell.length_a   1.000
_cell.length_b   1.000
_cell.length_c   1.000
_cell.angle_alpha   90.00
_cell.angle_beta   90.00
_cell.angle_gamma   90.00
#
_symmetry.space_group_name_H-M   'P 1'
#
loop_
_entity.id
_entity.type
_entity.pdbx_description
1 polymer ?
#
loop_
_entity_poly.entity_id
_entity_poly.type
_entity_poly.pdbx_seq_one_letter_code
_entity_poly.pdbx_strand_id
1 'polypeptide(L)'
;MYVVDNSGDKVIEANESGYDIVKSTISYQLADNVEELQLLSASAINGTGNRLNNRIVGNSGNNVLDGGLGDDILIGGEGNDTYLVDSTLDTVIEKFNQV
;
A
#
# COMPACT_ATOMS: atom_id res chain seq x y z
N MET A 1 1.42 -14.26 -2.54
CA MET A 1 2.56 -13.30 -2.49
C MET A 1 3.12 -13.04 -3.88
N TYR A 2 3.19 -11.77 -4.26
CA TYR A 2 3.65 -11.29 -5.57
C TYR A 2 4.77 -10.25 -5.42
N VAL A 3 5.59 -10.10 -6.45
CA VAL A 3 6.59 -9.03 -6.57
C VAL A 3 6.28 -8.23 -7.82
N VAL A 4 6.27 -6.90 -7.70
CA VAL A 4 6.04 -5.97 -8.81
C VAL A 4 7.21 -5.01 -8.88
N ASP A 5 8.09 -5.19 -9.85
CA ASP A 5 9.30 -4.38 -9.99
C ASP A 5 9.34 -3.52 -11.27
N ASN A 6 8.36 -3.72 -12.16
CA ASN A 6 8.21 -2.93 -13.37
C ASN A 6 6.74 -2.82 -13.77
N SER A 7 6.42 -1.84 -14.62
CA SER A 7 5.04 -1.55 -15.04
C SER A 7 4.42 -2.61 -15.96
N GLY A 8 5.19 -3.59 -16.43
CA GLY A 8 4.70 -4.72 -17.21
C GLY A 8 4.14 -5.87 -16.37
N ASP A 9 4.44 -5.90 -15.07
CA ASP A 9 3.99 -6.97 -14.17
C ASP A 9 2.48 -6.88 -13.93
N LYS A 10 1.83 -8.04 -13.84
CA LYS A 10 0.40 -8.15 -13.56
C LYS A 10 0.18 -9.09 -12.39
N VAL A 11 -0.55 -8.59 -11.40
CA VAL A 11 -1.07 -9.39 -10.29
C VAL A 11 -2.51 -9.71 -10.62
N ILE A 12 -2.87 -10.98 -10.61
CA ILE A 12 -4.24 -11.46 -10.83
C ILE A 12 -4.53 -12.48 -9.75
N GLU A 13 -5.56 -12.21 -8.97
CA GLU A 13 -5.96 -13.04 -7.86
C GLU A 13 -7.42 -13.47 -7.98
N ALA A 14 -7.65 -14.78 -7.79
CA ALA A 14 -9.00 -15.34 -7.75
C ALA A 14 -9.62 -15.09 -6.38
N ASN A 15 -10.96 -14.96 -6.34
CA ASN A 15 -11.70 -14.84 -5.09
C ASN A 15 -11.34 -15.99 -4.12
N GLU A 16 -11.27 -15.69 -2.83
CA GLU A 16 -11.06 -16.66 -1.74
C GLU A 16 -9.67 -17.35 -1.73
N SER A 17 -8.64 -16.74 -2.32
CA SER A 17 -7.27 -17.30 -2.33
C SER A 17 -6.52 -17.16 -0.99
N GLY A 18 -7.01 -16.30 -0.09
CA GLY A 18 -6.45 -16.16 1.26
C GLY A 18 -6.16 -14.71 1.60
N TYR A 19 -5.03 -14.48 2.27
CA TYR A 19 -4.48 -13.16 2.54
C TYR A 19 -3.21 -13.00 1.72
N ASP A 20 -3.22 -12.07 0.78
CA ASP A 20 -2.18 -11.93 -0.22
C ASP A 20 -1.44 -10.60 -0.13
N ILE A 21 -0.14 -10.69 -0.43
CA ILE A 21 0.82 -9.59 -0.28
C ILE A 21 1.48 -9.30 -1.61
N VAL A 22 1.44 -8.04 -2.04
CA VAL A 22 2.27 -7.49 -3.10
C VAL A 22 3.43 -6.72 -2.49
N LYS A 23 4.64 -7.06 -2.93
CA LYS A 23 5.85 -6.29 -2.65
C LYS A 23 6.25 -5.53 -3.90
N SER A 24 6.28 -4.19 -3.84
CA SER A 24 6.57 -3.38 -5.01
C SER A 24 7.78 -2.45 -4.84
N THR A 25 8.58 -2.31 -5.89
CA THR A 25 9.67 -1.30 -5.97
C THR A 25 9.28 -0.09 -6.81
N ILE A 26 8.04 -0.02 -7.30
CA ILE A 26 7.47 1.11 -8.03
C ILE A 26 6.18 1.59 -7.34
N SER A 27 5.62 2.71 -7.80
CA SER A 27 4.27 3.09 -7.35
C SER A 27 3.26 2.06 -7.86
N TYR A 28 2.35 1.61 -7.01
CA TYR A 28 1.48 0.49 -7.34
C TYR A 28 0.07 0.64 -6.76
N GLN A 29 -0.90 0.20 -7.56
CA GLN A 29 -2.28 0.02 -7.12
C GLN A 29 -2.56 -1.47 -7.02
N LEU A 30 -3.09 -1.92 -5.88
CA LEU A 30 -3.48 -3.31 -5.68
C LEU A 30 -4.53 -3.74 -6.71
N ALA A 31 -4.32 -4.93 -7.27
CA ALA A 31 -5.36 -5.61 -8.02
C ALA A 31 -6.53 -5.99 -7.10
N ASP A 32 -7.68 -6.30 -7.67
CA ASP A 32 -8.81 -6.85 -6.91
C ASP A 32 -8.37 -8.11 -6.15
N ASN A 33 -8.98 -8.32 -4.98
CA ASN A 33 -8.76 -9.48 -4.11
C ASN A 33 -7.39 -9.58 -3.44
N VAL A 34 -6.55 -8.53 -3.49
CA VAL A 34 -5.28 -8.50 -2.75
C VAL A 34 -5.43 -7.63 -1.50
N GLU A 35 -4.94 -8.10 -0.35
CA GLU A 35 -5.14 -7.41 0.94
C GLU A 35 -3.97 -6.53 1.38
N GLU A 36 -2.74 -6.79 0.94
CA GLU A 36 -1.55 -6.07 1.44
C GLU A 36 -0.63 -5.56 0.33
N LEU A 37 -0.18 -4.31 0.47
CA LEU A 37 0.88 -3.70 -0.31
C LEU A 37 2.07 -3.31 0.59
N GLN A 38 3.28 -3.70 0.20
CA GLN A 38 4.53 -3.25 0.81
C GLN A 38 5.42 -2.55 -0.24
N LEU A 39 5.76 -1.28 -0.01
CA LEU A 39 6.68 -0.53 -0.85
C LEU A 39 8.13 -0.75 -0.37
N LEU A 40 9.01 -1.19 -1.27
CA LEU A 40 10.37 -1.63 -0.94
C LEU A 40 11.49 -0.68 -1.43
N SER A 41 11.17 0.25 -2.33
CA SER A 41 12.15 1.24 -2.80
C SER A 41 12.48 2.24 -1.68
N ALA A 42 13.65 2.89 -1.72
CA ALA A 42 13.94 4.06 -0.90
C ALA A 42 13.45 5.37 -1.55
N SER A 43 12.95 5.30 -2.78
CA SER A 43 12.38 6.45 -3.49
C SER A 43 10.97 6.77 -3.02
N ALA A 44 10.54 8.01 -3.21
CA ALA A 44 9.15 8.43 -3.05
C ALA A 44 8.27 7.74 -4.12
N ILE A 45 7.65 6.63 -3.73
CA ILE A 45 6.66 5.89 -4.53
C ILE A 45 5.34 5.82 -3.76
N ASN A 46 4.24 5.62 -4.45
CA ASN A 46 2.90 5.71 -3.86
C ASN A 46 2.22 4.35 -3.85
N GLY A 47 1.34 4.14 -2.88
CA GLY A 47 0.52 2.95 -2.75
C GLY A 47 -0.95 3.28 -2.83
N THR A 48 -1.70 2.55 -3.65
CA THR A 48 -3.15 2.64 -3.71
C THR A 48 -3.75 1.26 -3.47
N GLY A 49 -4.76 1.17 -2.62
CA GLY A 49 -5.52 -0.05 -2.38
C GLY A 49 -6.57 -0.32 -3.46
N ASN A 50 -7.57 -1.11 -3.08
CA ASN A 50 -8.67 -1.56 -3.89
C ASN A 50 -10.00 -1.30 -3.15
N ARG A 51 -10.94 -2.25 -3.18
CA ARG A 51 -12.27 -2.11 -2.59
C ARG A 51 -12.43 -2.85 -1.26
N LEU A 52 -11.37 -3.52 -0.82
CA LEU A 52 -11.30 -4.33 0.39
C LEU A 52 -10.62 -3.53 1.49
N ASN A 53 -10.65 -4.06 2.71
CA ASN A 53 -9.84 -3.55 3.81
C ASN A 53 -8.37 -3.87 3.54
N ASN A 54 -7.60 -2.89 3.10
CA ASN A 54 -6.21 -3.04 2.72
C ASN A 54 -5.25 -2.65 3.84
N ARG A 55 -4.12 -3.34 3.87
CA ARG A 55 -2.95 -2.96 4.66
C ARG A 55 -1.87 -2.43 3.71
N ILE A 56 -1.55 -1.15 3.81
CA ILE A 56 -0.55 -0.51 2.95
C ILE A 56 0.62 -0.05 3.81
N VAL A 57 1.81 -0.56 3.51
CA VAL A 57 3.08 -0.20 4.16
C VAL A 57 3.94 0.54 3.16
N GLY A 58 4.18 1.82 3.41
CA GLY A 58 5.12 2.66 2.69
C GLY A 58 6.58 2.35 3.06
N ASN A 59 7.46 3.26 2.67
CA ASN A 59 8.92 3.09 2.70
C ASN A 59 9.62 4.26 3.39
N SER A 60 10.89 4.53 3.05
CA SER A 60 11.67 5.62 3.67
C SER A 60 11.56 6.96 2.93
N GLY A 61 10.79 7.03 1.84
CA GLY A 61 10.55 8.24 1.07
C GLY A 61 9.14 8.77 1.34
N ASN A 62 8.90 10.03 1.00
CA ASN A 62 7.58 10.64 1.16
C ASN A 62 6.55 9.95 0.24
N ASN A 63 5.68 9.11 0.80
CA ASN A 63 4.67 8.36 0.08
C ASN A 63 3.33 9.08 0.12
N VAL A 64 2.54 8.91 -0.95
CA VAL A 64 1.09 9.09 -0.90
C VAL A 64 0.46 7.70 -0.77
N LEU A 65 -0.24 7.47 0.33
CA LEU A 65 -0.94 6.22 0.61
C LEU A 65 -2.45 6.47 0.57
N ASP A 66 -3.13 5.74 -0.31
CA ASP A 66 -4.59 5.77 -0.48
C ASP A 66 -5.12 4.35 -0.26
N GLY A 67 -5.93 4.16 0.77
CA GLY A 67 -6.53 2.85 1.08
C GLY A 67 -7.52 2.37 0.02
N GLY A 68 -8.11 3.28 -0.75
CA GLY A 68 -9.25 2.99 -1.60
C GLY A 68 -10.53 2.97 -0.76
N LEU A 69 -11.46 2.07 -1.08
CA LEU A 69 -12.64 1.87 -0.25
C LEU A 69 -12.35 0.78 0.78
N GLY A 70 -12.91 0.90 1.97
CA GLY A 70 -12.79 -0.13 2.99
C GLY A 70 -12.52 0.50 4.34
N ASP A 71 -12.10 -0.33 5.30
CA ASP A 71 -11.52 0.14 6.55
C ASP A 71 -10.04 -0.27 6.56
N ASP A 72 -9.17 0.70 6.30
CA ASP A 72 -7.78 0.43 5.90
C ASP A 72 -6.77 0.64 7.03
N ILE A 73 -5.58 0.04 6.86
CA ILE A 73 -4.40 0.29 7.71
C ILE A 73 -3.31 0.89 6.83
N LEU A 74 -3.03 2.17 7.00
CA LEU A 74 -2.03 2.92 6.24
C LEU A 74 -0.82 3.20 7.14
N ILE A 75 0.34 2.64 6.80
CA ILE A 75 1.59 2.75 7.56
C ILE A 75 2.61 3.48 6.68
N GLY A 76 2.93 4.73 6.97
CA GLY A 76 3.79 5.58 6.13
C GLY A 76 5.21 5.05 5.98
N GLY A 77 5.90 4.87 7.10
CA GLY A 77 7.31 4.50 7.08
C GLY A 77 8.15 5.67 7.58
N GLU A 78 9.28 5.96 6.95
CA GLU A 78 10.03 7.20 7.23
C GLU A 78 9.71 8.24 6.17
N GLY A 79 9.87 9.52 6.50
CA GLY A 79 9.58 10.61 5.59
C GLY A 79 8.28 11.33 5.96
N ASN A 80 7.90 12.29 5.14
CA ASN A 80 6.67 13.04 5.32
C ASN A 80 5.60 12.46 4.39
N ASP A 81 4.77 11.57 4.92
CA ASP A 81 3.76 10.87 4.14
C ASP A 81 2.43 11.63 4.09
N THR A 82 1.67 11.37 3.04
CA THR A 82 0.30 11.87 2.87
C THR A 82 -0.66 10.70 2.81
N TYR A 83 -1.70 10.76 3.63
CA TYR A 83 -2.70 9.70 3.76
C TYR A 83 -4.04 10.21 3.24
N LEU A 84 -4.61 9.49 2.26
CA LEU A 84 -6.00 9.66 1.88
C LEU A 84 -6.84 8.74 2.75
N VAL A 85 -7.61 9.36 3.65
CA VAL A 85 -8.54 8.70 4.56
C VAL A 85 -9.95 9.00 4.09
N ASP A 86 -10.69 7.95 3.72
CA ASP A 86 -12.06 8.06 3.22
C ASP A 86 -13.09 7.37 4.14
N SER A 87 -12.62 6.47 5.02
CA SER A 87 -13.41 5.86 6.08
C SER A 87 -13.01 6.40 7.45
N THR A 88 -14.00 6.61 8.32
CA THR A 88 -13.74 6.96 9.73
C THR A 88 -13.09 5.83 10.53
N LEU A 89 -13.03 4.63 9.96
CA LEU A 89 -12.42 3.45 10.57
C LEU A 89 -11.00 3.19 10.06
N ASP A 90 -10.50 4.00 9.12
CA ASP A 90 -9.11 3.92 8.68
C ASP A 90 -8.17 4.18 9.86
N THR A 91 -7.12 3.37 9.93
CA THR A 91 -6.04 3.51 10.89
C THR A 91 -4.79 4.00 10.19
N VAL A 92 -4.35 5.21 10.55
CA VAL A 92 -3.09 5.80 10.06
C VAL A 92 -2.00 5.64 11.10
N ILE A 93 -0.85 5.11 10.68
CA ILE A 93 0.35 4.95 11.51
C ILE A 93 1.51 5.66 10.83
N GLU A 94 1.82 6.85 11.35
CA GLU A 94 3.02 7.60 10.99
C GLU A 94 4.18 7.22 11.92
N LYS A 95 5.40 7.02 11.39
CA LYS A 95 6.59 6.98 12.26
C LYS A 95 7.22 8.36 12.26
N PHE A 96 7.68 8.79 13.42
CA PHE A 96 8.39 10.06 13.51
C PHE A 96 9.55 10.10 12.50
N ASN A 97 9.61 11.18 11.72
CA ASN A 97 10.76 11.54 10.90
C ASN A 97 12.05 11.24 11.67
N GLN A 98 12.92 10.39 11.12
CA GLN A 98 14.28 10.28 11.63
C GLN A 98 15.00 11.57 11.25
N VAL A 99 15.23 12.42 12.26
CA VAL A 99 15.95 13.70 12.19
C VAL A 99 17.37 13.54 11.67
#